data_AF-A0A2S9FPE4-F1
#
_entry.id   AF-A0A2S9FPE4-F1
#
_cell.length_a   1.000
_cell.length_b   1.000
_cell.length_c   1.000
_cell.angle_alpha   90.00
_cell.angle_beta   90.00
_cell.angle_gamma   90.00
#
_symmetry.space_group_name_H-M   'P 1'
#
loop_
_entity.id
_entity.type
_entity.pdbx_description
1 polymer ?
#
loop_
_entity_poly.entity_id
_entity_poly.type
_entity_poly.pdbx_seq_one_letter_code
_entity_poly.pdbx_strand_id
1 'polypeptide(L)'
;RPRRRRSTGADDGMLGLGLLAGPANVIMQLARPAVGYGVLESRVESGRVDRHPVKRARTTFTYLAVSTNGTDTQKAAFRRAVNGAHAQVFSTDESPVKYHAFDKDLQLWVGAC
;
A
#
# COMPACT_ATOMS: atom_id res chain seq x y z
N ARG A 1 37.64 -19.04 -26.80
CA ARG A 1 37.00 -18.51 -25.56
C ARG A 1 35.48 -18.64 -25.73
N PRO A 2 34.78 -19.60 -25.10
CA PRO A 2 33.35 -19.77 -25.38
C PRO A 2 32.55 -18.67 -24.66
N ARG A 3 31.69 -17.97 -25.41
CA ARG A 3 30.73 -16.98 -24.87
C ARG A 3 29.72 -17.72 -24.00
N ARG A 4 29.77 -17.46 -22.70
CA ARG A 4 28.78 -17.93 -21.72
C ARG A 4 27.41 -17.37 -22.12
N ARG A 5 26.51 -18.23 -22.62
CA ARG A 5 25.08 -17.90 -22.78
C ARG A 5 24.56 -17.52 -21.39
N ARG A 6 24.10 -16.28 -21.22
CA ARG A 6 23.33 -15.85 -20.05
C ARG A 6 22.02 -16.64 -20.10
N SER A 7 21.86 -17.61 -19.20
CA SER A 7 20.55 -18.16 -18.89
C SER A 7 19.74 -17.06 -18.21
N THR A 8 18.73 -16.53 -18.87
CA THR A 8 17.64 -15.82 -18.20
C THR A 8 16.86 -16.87 -17.41
N GLY A 9 17.27 -17.08 -16.15
CA GLY A 9 16.67 -18.07 -15.26
C GLY A 9 15.24 -17.67 -14.89
N ALA A 10 14.44 -18.65 -14.49
CA ALA A 10 13.11 -18.43 -13.90
C ALA A 10 13.12 -17.38 -12.77
N ASP A 11 14.28 -17.20 -12.13
CA ASP A 11 14.58 -16.19 -11.12
C ASP A 11 14.36 -14.74 -11.62
N ASP A 12 14.75 -14.43 -12.86
CA ASP A 12 14.54 -13.10 -13.47
C ASP A 12 13.03 -12.85 -13.75
N GLY A 13 12.29 -13.91 -14.10
CA GLY A 13 10.84 -13.86 -14.31
C GLY A 13 10.07 -13.69 -13.00
N MET A 14 10.50 -14.37 -11.93
CA MET A 14 9.90 -14.27 -10.60
C MET A 14 10.23 -12.94 -9.91
N LEU A 15 11.44 -12.41 -10.12
CA LEU A 15 11.83 -11.05 -9.74
C LEU A 15 11.04 -10.00 -10.53
N GLY A 16 10.84 -10.19 -11.84
CA GLY A 16 10.01 -9.33 -12.68
C GLY A 16 8.54 -9.30 -12.26
N LEU A 17 7.95 -10.47 -11.97
CA LEU A 17 6.58 -10.56 -11.42
C LEU A 17 6.48 -9.91 -10.04
N GLY A 18 7.45 -10.17 -9.15
CA GLY A 18 7.48 -9.56 -7.82
C GLY A 18 7.64 -8.04 -7.86
N LEU A 19 8.40 -7.51 -8.82
CA LEU A 19 8.59 -6.08 -9.04
C LEU A 19 7.31 -5.40 -9.55
N LEU A 20 6.52 -6.09 -10.38
CA LEU A 20 5.26 -5.58 -10.94
C LEU A 20 4.06 -5.78 -10.01
N ALA A 21 4.08 -6.78 -9.13
CA ALA A 21 2.99 -7.07 -8.21
C ALA A 21 2.66 -5.89 -7.27
N GLY A 22 3.68 -5.18 -6.79
CA GLY A 22 3.49 -4.00 -5.94
C GLY A 22 2.74 -2.86 -6.65
N PRO A 23 3.27 -2.35 -7.78
CA PRO A 23 2.58 -1.34 -8.59
C PRO A 23 1.20 -1.78 -9.11
N ALA A 24 1.06 -3.04 -9.55
CA ALA A 24 -0.23 -3.57 -10.00
C ALA A 24 -1.29 -3.53 -8.89
N ASN A 25 -0.92 -3.94 -7.66
CA ASN A 25 -1.79 -3.83 -6.50
C ASN A 25 -2.23 -2.37 -6.25
N VAL A 26 -1.29 -1.43 -6.25
CA VAL A 26 -1.63 0.00 -6.07
C VAL A 26 -2.60 0.50 -7.15
N ILE A 27 -2.39 0.10 -8.42
CA ILE A 27 -3.30 0.47 -9.51
C ILE A 27 -4.70 -0.11 -9.28
N MET A 28 -4.81 -1.38 -8.88
CA MET A 28 -6.09 -2.02 -8.57
C MET A 28 -6.80 -1.32 -7.39
N GLN A 29 -6.07 -0.95 -6.33
CA GLN A 29 -6.62 -0.19 -5.21
C GLN A 29 -7.22 1.15 -5.69
N LEU A 30 -6.46 1.88 -6.51
CA LEU A 30 -6.85 3.19 -7.02
C LEU A 30 -7.99 3.14 -8.06
N ALA A 31 -8.29 1.97 -8.62
CA ALA A 31 -9.43 1.77 -9.51
C ALA A 31 -10.80 1.96 -8.80
N ARG A 32 -10.84 1.94 -7.45
CA ARG A 32 -12.02 2.33 -6.67
C ARG A 32 -11.96 3.83 -6.36
N PRO A 33 -12.90 4.67 -6.85
CA PRO A 33 -12.85 6.12 -6.68
C PRO A 33 -12.71 6.57 -5.21
N ALA A 34 -13.43 5.93 -4.29
CA ALA A 34 -13.34 6.24 -2.86
C ALA A 34 -11.92 6.07 -2.29
N VAL A 35 -11.15 5.09 -2.78
CA VAL A 35 -9.74 4.89 -2.39
C VAL A 35 -8.86 5.94 -3.06
N GLY A 36 -9.07 6.20 -4.36
CA GLY A 36 -8.34 7.21 -5.12
C GLY A 36 -8.45 8.62 -4.51
N TYR A 37 -9.68 9.07 -4.21
CA TYR A 37 -9.91 10.35 -3.53
C TYR A 37 -9.37 10.35 -2.10
N GLY A 38 -9.49 9.24 -1.37
CA GLY A 38 -8.87 9.09 -0.05
C GLY A 38 -7.35 9.26 -0.06
N VAL A 39 -6.67 8.88 -1.14
CA VAL A 39 -5.23 9.17 -1.34
C VAL A 39 -5.02 10.63 -1.75
N LEU A 40 -5.74 11.10 -2.77
CA LEU A 40 -5.56 12.42 -3.38
C LEU A 40 -5.78 13.57 -2.38
N GLU A 41 -6.82 13.46 -1.55
CA GLU A 41 -7.28 14.48 -0.60
C GLU A 41 -6.73 14.25 0.82
N SER A 42 -5.86 13.24 1.01
CA SER A 42 -5.32 12.92 2.33
C SER A 42 -4.56 14.10 2.94
N ARG A 43 -4.93 14.43 4.18
CA ARG A 43 -4.25 15.43 5.02
C ARG A 43 -2.90 14.95 5.54
N VAL A 44 -2.61 13.65 5.43
CA VAL A 44 -1.33 13.04 5.79
C VAL A 44 -0.44 12.98 4.56
N GLU A 45 0.07 14.12 4.11
CA GLU A 45 0.87 14.20 2.87
C GLU A 45 2.04 13.23 2.88
N SER A 46 2.76 13.14 4.00
CA SER A 46 3.92 12.25 4.10
C SER A 46 3.59 10.75 3.97
N GLY A 47 2.31 10.38 3.99
CA GLY A 47 1.79 9.02 3.79
C GLY A 47 1.20 8.77 2.40
N ARG A 48 1.11 9.78 1.52
CA ARG A 48 0.51 9.68 0.19
C ARG A 48 1.38 8.89 -0.78
N VAL A 49 0.77 7.91 -1.47
CA VAL A 49 1.47 7.02 -2.40
C VAL A 49 1.86 7.73 -3.70
N ASP A 50 1.05 8.67 -4.16
CA ASP A 50 1.30 9.48 -5.36
C ASP A 50 2.45 10.48 -5.17
N ARG A 51 2.79 10.81 -3.91
CA ARG A 51 3.84 11.78 -3.56
C ARG A 51 5.11 11.12 -3.03
N HIS A 52 4.96 10.09 -2.21
CA HIS A 52 6.08 9.39 -1.57
C HIS A 52 6.02 7.87 -1.79
N PRO A 53 6.04 7.38 -3.05
CA PRO A 53 5.83 5.96 -3.37
C PRO A 53 6.88 5.03 -2.71
N VAL A 54 8.15 5.45 -2.66
CA VAL A 54 9.23 4.66 -2.02
C VAL A 54 9.02 4.57 -0.51
N LYS A 55 8.68 5.68 0.15
CA LYS A 55 8.37 5.68 1.58
C LYS A 55 7.12 4.85 1.87
N ARG A 56 6.10 4.94 1.02
CA ARG A 56 4.87 4.16 1.14
C ARG A 56 5.17 2.66 1.04
N ALA A 57 5.91 2.22 0.02
CA ALA A 57 6.31 0.82 -0.12
C ALA A 57 7.05 0.33 1.13
N ARG A 58 8.08 1.05 1.58
CA ARG A 58 8.85 0.69 2.79
C ARG A 58 7.96 0.54 4.03
N THR A 59 7.06 1.50 4.27
CA THR A 59 6.19 1.50 5.44
C THR A 59 5.13 0.40 5.37
N THR A 60 4.54 0.14 4.20
CA THR A 60 3.61 -0.98 3.98
C THR A 60 4.29 -2.32 4.26
N PHE A 61 5.46 -2.59 3.66
CA PHE A 61 6.17 -3.87 3.88
C PHE A 61 6.62 -4.05 5.33
N THR A 62 7.00 -2.95 6.00
CA THR A 62 7.34 -2.99 7.42
C THR A 62 6.10 -3.32 8.27
N TYR A 63 4.95 -2.71 7.98
CA TYR A 63 3.69 -3.04 8.66
C TYR A 63 3.34 -4.51 8.47
N LEU A 64 3.45 -5.05 7.25
CA LEU A 64 3.21 -6.46 6.97
C LEU A 64 4.17 -7.36 7.77
N ALA A 65 5.47 -7.09 7.74
CA ALA A 65 6.47 -7.85 8.49
C ALA A 65 6.21 -7.84 10.00
N VAL A 66 5.81 -6.70 10.57
CA VAL A 66 5.46 -6.59 12.00
C VAL A 66 4.13 -7.31 12.29
N SER A 67 3.14 -7.19 11.41
CA SER A 67 1.83 -7.82 11.59
C SER A 67 1.90 -9.34 11.59
N THR A 68 2.84 -9.93 10.83
CA THR A 68 3.04 -11.38 10.77
C THR A 68 4.00 -11.86 11.86
N ASN A 69 5.17 -11.23 11.98
CA ASN A 69 6.30 -11.75 12.76
C ASN A 69 6.66 -10.94 14.01
N GLY A 70 5.99 -9.81 14.25
CA GLY A 70 6.28 -8.94 15.39
C GLY A 70 5.75 -9.46 16.73
N THR A 71 6.32 -8.94 17.82
CA THR A 71 5.76 -9.13 19.16
C THR A 71 4.43 -8.40 19.31
N ASP A 72 3.62 -8.76 20.31
CA ASP A 72 2.33 -8.10 20.55
C ASP A 72 2.48 -6.60 20.81
N THR A 73 3.55 -6.19 21.50
CA THR A 73 3.89 -4.79 21.73
C THR A 73 4.20 -4.06 20.42
N GLN A 74 4.97 -4.67 19.51
CA GLN A 74 5.28 -4.11 18.19
C GLN A 74 4.02 -3.99 17.34
N LYS A 75 3.20 -5.05 17.27
CA LYS A 75 1.92 -5.08 16.56
C LYS A 75 0.99 -3.98 17.07
N ALA A 76 0.86 -3.84 18.40
CA ALA A 76 0.04 -2.81 19.01
C ALA A 76 0.55 -1.40 18.70
N ALA A 77 1.86 -1.16 18.76
CA ALA A 77 2.47 0.13 18.44
C ALA A 77 2.25 0.52 16.97
N PHE A 78 2.51 -0.40 16.04
CA PHE A 78 2.29 -0.16 14.60
C PHE A 78 0.81 0.06 14.28
N ARG A 79 -0.09 -0.73 14.87
CA ARG A 79 -1.54 -0.54 14.70
C ARG A 79 -1.98 0.86 15.17
N ARG A 80 -1.50 1.33 16.33
CA ARG A 80 -1.81 2.69 16.80
C ARG A 80 -1.29 3.76 15.84
N ALA A 81 -0.07 3.63 15.37
CA ALA A 81 0.53 4.59 14.43
C ALA A 81 -0.25 4.65 13.11
N VAL A 82 -0.58 3.50 12.52
CA VAL A 82 -1.36 3.43 11.27
C VAL A 82 -2.77 3.96 11.47
N ASN A 83 -3.44 3.59 12.56
CA ASN A 83 -4.77 4.11 12.86
C ASN A 83 -4.78 5.64 13.04
N GLY A 84 -3.75 6.22 13.65
CA GLY A 84 -3.62 7.67 13.78
C GLY A 84 -3.49 8.40 12.44
N ALA A 85 -2.82 7.79 11.46
CA ALA A 85 -2.78 8.31 10.09
C ALA A 85 -4.12 8.13 9.38
N HIS A 86 -4.72 6.93 9.46
CA HIS A 86 -6.00 6.62 8.80
C HIS A 86 -7.18 7.43 9.36
N ALA A 87 -7.17 7.78 10.63
CA ALA A 87 -8.21 8.63 11.24
C ALA A 87 -8.34 10.02 10.59
N GLN A 88 -7.31 10.47 9.87
CA GLN A 88 -7.33 11.76 9.16
C GLN A 88 -7.82 11.64 7.71
N VAL A 89 -8.07 10.41 7.23
CA VAL A 89 -8.45 10.11 5.84
C VAL A 89 -9.94 9.82 5.77
N PHE A 90 -10.69 10.88 5.49
CA PHE A 90 -12.14 10.85 5.35
C PHE A 90 -12.61 12.00 4.45
N SER A 91 -13.70 11.75 3.71
CA SER A 91 -14.33 12.73 2.83
C SER A 91 -14.92 13.90 3.61
N THR A 92 -14.87 15.09 3.03
CA THR A 92 -15.60 16.28 3.52
C THR A 92 -16.89 16.49 2.71
N ASP A 93 -17.51 17.65 2.86
CA ASP A 93 -18.62 18.09 2.01
C ASP A 93 -18.16 18.58 0.63
N GLU A 94 -16.85 18.86 0.48
CA GLU A 94 -16.24 19.24 -0.79
C GLU A 94 -15.78 18.02 -1.60
N SER A 95 -15.61 16.86 -0.96
CA SER A 95 -15.20 15.63 -1.63
C SER A 95 -16.30 15.13 -2.59
N PRO A 96 -15.95 14.75 -3.83
CA PRO A 96 -16.93 14.32 -4.84
C PRO A 96 -17.53 12.93 -4.57
N VAL A 97 -16.90 12.14 -3.70
CA VAL A 97 -17.39 10.84 -3.24
C VAL A 97 -17.21 10.71 -1.73
N LYS A 98 -18.10 9.97 -1.06
CA LYS A 98 -17.95 9.66 0.36
C LYS A 98 -16.94 8.52 0.55
N TYR A 99 -16.03 8.69 1.51
CA TYR A 99 -15.04 7.70 1.88
C TYR A 99 -14.58 7.89 3.33
N HIS A 100 -14.10 6.82 3.93
CA HIS A 100 -13.49 6.83 5.25
C HIS A 100 -12.50 5.67 5.34
N ALA A 101 -11.28 5.89 5.85
CA ALA A 101 -10.26 4.83 5.86
C ALA A 101 -10.58 3.65 6.81
N PHE A 102 -11.56 3.82 7.70
CA PHE A 102 -12.12 2.73 8.51
C PHE A 102 -13.42 2.13 7.97
N ASP A 103 -13.84 2.51 6.75
CA ASP A 103 -14.92 1.81 6.06
C ASP A 103 -14.51 0.36 5.76
N LYS A 104 -15.35 -0.58 6.19
CA LYS A 104 -15.05 -2.02 6.11
C LYS A 104 -14.95 -2.50 4.66
N ASP A 105 -15.83 -2.03 3.78
CA ASP A 105 -15.88 -2.49 2.39
C ASP A 105 -14.69 -1.94 1.60
N LEU A 106 -14.27 -0.71 1.90
CA LEU A 106 -13.04 -0.15 1.34
C LEU A 106 -11.78 -0.87 1.84
N GLN A 107 -11.73 -1.27 3.11
CA GLN A 107 -10.61 -2.07 3.63
C GLN A 107 -10.55 -3.46 2.99
N LEU A 108 -11.70 -4.11 2.79
CA LEU A 108 -11.78 -5.39 2.10
C LEU A 108 -11.34 -5.28 0.63
N TRP A 109 -11.76 -4.22 -0.07
CA TRP A 109 -11.28 -3.94 -1.44
C TRP A 109 -9.76 -3.84 -1.50
N VAL A 110 -9.17 -3.01 -0.63
CA VAL A 110 -7.72 -2.82 -0.59
C VAL A 110 -6.99 -4.11 -0.21
N GLY A 111 -7.52 -4.87 0.74
CA GLY A 111 -6.93 -6.13 1.19
C GLY A 111 -7.03 -7.27 0.17
N ALA A 112 -7.96 -7.19 -0.79
CA ALA A 112 -8.15 -8.19 -1.84
C ALA A 112 -7.26 -7.94 -3.09
N CYS A 113 -6.66 -6.76 -3.21
CA CYS A 113 -5.75 -6.39 -4.30
C CYS A 113 -4.31 -6.86 -4.02
#